data_AF-A0A6G3MIE0-F1
#
_entry.id   AF-A0A6G3MIE0-F1
#
_cell.length_a   1.000
_cell.length_b   1.000
_cell.length_c   1.000
_cell.angle_alpha   90.00
_cell.angle_beta   90.00
_cell.angle_gamma   90.00
#
_symmetry.space_group_name_H-M   'P 1'
#
loop_
_entity.id
_entity.type
_entity.pdbx_description
1 polymer ?
#
loop_
_entity_poly.entity_id
_entity_poly.type
_entity_poly.pdbx_seq_one_letter_code
_entity_poly.pdbx_strand_id
1 'polypeptide(L)'
;KCRTFLTSVRTTANTTHLSSKLQANIDLLTGFLYFFTSGSIHCKETDYVTAYSYFYEAFELFDKIENRNAIKALKYMLFCKIMVGRPDDVPTVLSGKLSLKYRSRELDAMKAVAIVFEKKNLNDMKDLLKEYEQELINDPVVKVHLKNLHDTLFENNLLMVIEPYSIVEISHIANLIKMNTSEVINRIARMILDNKLDG
;
A
#
# COMPACT_ATOMS: atom_id res chain seq x y z
N LYS A 1 -13.60 10.38 -14.79
CA LYS A 1 -12.88 11.03 -15.90
C LYS A 1 -11.59 10.29 -16.27
N CYS A 2 -10.65 10.03 -15.35
CA CYS A 2 -9.44 9.25 -15.66
C CYS A 2 -9.72 7.76 -15.96
N ARG A 3 -10.61 7.10 -15.18
CA ARG A 3 -10.96 5.69 -15.42
C ARG A 3 -11.58 5.49 -16.81
N THR A 4 -12.55 6.34 -17.18
CA THR A 4 -13.21 6.33 -18.49
C THR A 4 -12.23 6.60 -19.65
N PHE A 5 -11.25 7.46 -19.45
CA PHE A 5 -10.20 7.71 -20.44
C PHE A 5 -9.32 6.48 -20.66
N LEU A 6 -8.87 5.82 -19.58
CA LEU A 6 -8.07 4.60 -19.71
C LEU A 6 -8.85 3.43 -20.32
N THR A 7 -10.15 3.30 -20.05
CA THR A 7 -10.99 2.34 -20.76
C THR A 7 -11.01 2.61 -22.27
N SER A 8 -11.16 3.87 -22.69
CA SER A 8 -11.10 4.22 -24.13
C SER A 8 -9.72 3.95 -24.76
N VAL A 9 -8.64 4.23 -24.02
CA VAL A 9 -7.26 3.94 -24.47
C VAL A 9 -7.06 2.43 -24.62
N ARG A 10 -7.56 1.62 -23.69
CA ARG A 10 -7.43 0.15 -23.76
C ARG A 10 -8.24 -0.46 -24.90
N THR A 11 -9.47 0.00 -25.12
CA THR A 11 -10.29 -0.44 -26.26
C THR A 11 -9.57 -0.12 -27.58
N THR A 12 -8.95 1.06 -27.68
CA THR A 12 -8.20 1.46 -28.88
C THR A 12 -6.88 0.70 -29.02
N ALA A 13 -6.20 0.37 -27.92
CA ALA A 13 -4.96 -0.41 -27.92
C ALA A 13 -5.20 -1.85 -28.39
N ASN A 14 -6.30 -2.46 -27.94
CA ASN A 14 -6.66 -3.82 -28.30
C ASN A 14 -7.05 -3.96 -29.78
N THR A 15 -7.62 -2.91 -30.39
CA THR A 15 -8.01 -2.94 -31.82
C THR A 15 -6.85 -2.72 -32.77
N THR A 16 -5.71 -2.18 -32.30
CA THR A 16 -4.61 -1.74 -33.16
C THR A 16 -3.33 -2.57 -33.01
N HIS A 17 -3.35 -3.68 -32.27
CA HIS A 17 -2.19 -4.57 -32.03
C HIS A 17 -0.90 -3.78 -31.72
N LEU A 18 -0.92 -3.06 -30.59
CA LEU A 18 0.20 -2.23 -30.15
C LEU A 18 1.47 -3.04 -29.86
N SER A 19 2.62 -2.38 -30.02
CA SER A 19 3.90 -2.90 -29.54
C SER A 19 3.84 -3.25 -28.04
N SER A 20 4.46 -4.36 -27.65
CA SER A 20 4.42 -4.88 -26.26
C SER A 20 4.89 -3.85 -25.22
N LYS A 21 5.76 -2.90 -25.60
CA LYS A 21 6.22 -1.80 -24.74
C LYS A 21 5.10 -0.80 -24.44
N LEU A 22 4.28 -0.46 -25.43
CA LEU A 22 3.20 0.51 -25.24
C LEU A 22 2.05 -0.12 -24.45
N GLN A 23 1.75 -1.40 -24.70
CA GLN A 23 0.80 -2.17 -23.90
C GLN A 23 1.21 -2.22 -22.42
N ALA A 24 2.47 -2.58 -22.13
CA ALA A 24 2.98 -2.61 -20.76
C ALA A 24 2.89 -1.26 -20.03
N ASN A 25 3.11 -0.14 -20.75
CA ASN A 25 2.95 1.19 -20.16
C ASN A 25 1.49 1.54 -19.89
N ILE A 26 0.55 1.12 -20.76
CA ILE A 26 -0.89 1.32 -20.55
C ILE A 26 -1.35 0.52 -19.32
N ASP A 27 -0.89 -0.72 -19.18
CA ASP A 27 -1.23 -1.58 -18.04
C ASP A 27 -0.63 -1.04 -16.74
N LEU A 28 0.62 -0.54 -16.77
CA LEU A 28 1.25 0.14 -15.63
C LEU A 28 0.48 1.41 -15.21
N LEU A 29 0.10 2.26 -16.16
CA LEU A 29 -0.68 3.48 -15.90
C LEU A 29 -2.08 3.16 -15.38
N THR A 30 -2.69 2.09 -15.88
CA THR A 30 -3.96 1.57 -15.39
C THR A 30 -3.84 1.09 -13.96
N GLY A 31 -2.82 0.27 -13.65
CA GLY A 31 -2.50 -0.16 -12.29
C GLY A 31 -2.31 1.03 -11.35
N PHE A 32 -1.54 2.04 -11.76
CA PHE A 32 -1.37 3.26 -10.99
C PHE A 32 -2.66 3.99 -10.69
N LEU A 33 -3.56 4.12 -11.67
CA LEU A 33 -4.82 4.79 -11.46
C LEU A 33 -5.70 4.01 -10.47
N TYR A 34 -5.83 2.70 -10.65
CA TYR A 34 -6.60 1.85 -9.74
C TYR A 34 -6.01 1.90 -8.33
N PHE A 35 -4.69 1.85 -8.23
CA PHE A 35 -4.00 1.95 -6.95
C PHE A 35 -4.23 3.29 -6.27
N PHE A 36 -3.94 4.40 -6.96
CA PHE A 36 -4.14 5.76 -6.44
C PHE A 36 -5.60 6.06 -6.07
N THR A 37 -6.56 5.57 -6.87
CA THR A 37 -7.98 5.70 -6.56
C THR A 37 -8.36 4.88 -5.32
N SER A 38 -7.81 3.68 -5.16
CA SER A 38 -8.04 2.84 -3.96
C SER A 38 -7.44 3.44 -2.68
N GLY A 39 -6.39 4.26 -2.78
CA GLY A 39 -5.79 4.97 -1.64
C GLY A 39 -6.47 6.29 -1.30
N SER A 40 -7.32 6.80 -2.18
CA SER A 40 -7.99 8.08 -1.97
C SER A 40 -9.17 7.89 -1.03
N ILE A 41 -9.21 8.66 0.06
CA ILE A 41 -10.27 8.67 1.10
C ILE A 41 -11.69 8.86 0.52
N HIS A 42 -11.81 9.34 -0.72
CA HIS A 42 -13.08 9.53 -1.44
C HIS A 42 -13.58 8.32 -2.25
N CYS A 43 -12.79 7.26 -2.43
CA CYS A 43 -13.24 6.07 -3.15
C CYS A 43 -13.86 5.04 -2.22
N LYS A 44 -15.10 4.67 -2.49
CA LYS A 44 -15.85 3.62 -1.78
C LYS A 44 -15.42 2.19 -2.15
N GLU A 45 -14.67 2.02 -3.24
CA GLU A 45 -14.18 0.72 -3.74
C GLU A 45 -12.66 0.68 -3.64
N THR A 46 -12.14 -0.21 -2.79
CA THR A 46 -10.70 -0.42 -2.57
C THR A 46 -10.25 -1.72 -3.25
N ASP A 47 -10.10 -1.68 -4.58
CA ASP A 47 -9.74 -2.87 -5.37
C ASP A 47 -8.23 -2.99 -5.59
N TYR A 48 -7.49 -3.21 -4.50
CA TYR A 48 -6.05 -3.50 -4.56
C TYR A 48 -5.73 -4.81 -5.28
N VAL A 49 -6.67 -5.76 -5.31
CA VAL A 49 -6.55 -7.05 -6.01
C VAL A 49 -6.51 -6.82 -7.53
N THR A 50 -7.39 -5.97 -8.04
CA THR A 50 -7.43 -5.65 -9.47
C THR A 50 -6.20 -4.83 -9.89
N ALA A 51 -5.76 -3.89 -9.04
CA ALA A 51 -4.51 -3.16 -9.26
C ALA A 51 -3.30 -4.09 -9.33
N TYR A 52 -3.23 -5.10 -8.44
CA TYR A 52 -2.19 -6.12 -8.45
C TYR A 52 -2.13 -6.88 -9.78
N SER A 53 -3.28 -7.33 -10.31
CA SER A 53 -3.33 -8.04 -11.59
C SER A 53 -2.78 -7.20 -12.75
N TYR A 54 -3.13 -5.92 -12.81
CA TYR A 54 -2.59 -5.01 -13.84
C TYR A 54 -1.08 -4.78 -13.71
N PHE A 55 -0.57 -4.67 -12.47
CA PHE A 55 0.88 -4.56 -12.25
C PHE A 55 1.62 -5.85 -12.62
N TYR A 56 1.00 -7.02 -12.39
CA TYR A 56 1.56 -8.31 -12.78
C TYR A 56 1.65 -8.46 -14.30
N GLU A 57 0.58 -8.15 -15.03
CA GLU A 57 0.58 -8.17 -16.51
C GLU A 57 1.62 -7.20 -17.08
N ALA A 58 1.71 -5.98 -16.53
CA ALA A 58 2.73 -5.02 -16.91
C ALA A 58 4.16 -5.53 -16.63
N PHE A 59 4.36 -6.20 -15.49
CA PHE A 59 5.64 -6.79 -15.12
C PHE A 59 6.08 -7.89 -16.08
N GLU A 60 5.21 -8.84 -16.45
CA GLU A 60 5.53 -9.90 -17.41
C GLU A 60 5.93 -9.35 -18.78
N LEU A 61 5.27 -8.26 -19.22
CA LEU A 61 5.62 -7.59 -20.46
C LEU A 61 6.95 -6.83 -20.36
N PHE A 62 7.24 -6.19 -19.23
CA PHE A 62 8.52 -5.50 -19.02
C PHE A 62 9.71 -6.45 -18.83
N ASP A 63 9.49 -7.62 -18.24
CA ASP A 63 10.51 -8.67 -18.10
C ASP A 63 10.96 -9.19 -19.48
N LYS A 64 10.00 -9.46 -20.37
CA LYS A 64 10.28 -9.85 -21.78
C LYS A 64 11.07 -8.80 -22.55
N ILE A 65 10.94 -7.53 -22.19
CA ILE A 65 11.59 -6.39 -22.87
C ILE A 65 12.85 -5.95 -22.10
N GLU A 66 13.16 -6.59 -20.96
CA GLU A 66 14.26 -6.26 -20.04
C GLU A 66 14.34 -4.77 -19.67
N ASN A 67 13.18 -4.14 -19.47
CA ASN A 67 13.10 -2.72 -19.19
C ASN A 67 13.28 -2.43 -17.68
N ARG A 68 13.98 -1.33 -17.34
CA ARG A 68 14.12 -0.83 -15.96
C ARG A 68 12.76 -0.53 -15.29
N ASN A 69 11.70 -0.32 -16.07
CA ASN A 69 10.35 -0.15 -15.55
C ASN A 69 9.78 -1.41 -14.86
N ALA A 70 10.36 -2.59 -15.07
CA ALA A 70 9.99 -3.81 -14.34
C ALA A 70 10.17 -3.65 -12.81
N ILE A 71 11.21 -2.94 -12.38
CA ILE A 71 11.49 -2.67 -10.96
C ILE A 71 10.34 -1.86 -10.34
N LYS A 72 9.87 -0.82 -11.07
CA LYS A 72 8.74 0.00 -10.63
C LYS A 72 7.46 -0.82 -10.54
N ALA A 73 7.14 -1.61 -11.57
CA ALA A 73 5.96 -2.48 -11.55
C ALA A 73 5.99 -3.44 -10.35
N LEU A 74 7.16 -4.04 -10.08
CA LEU A 74 7.37 -4.94 -8.95
C LEU A 74 7.22 -4.24 -7.60
N LYS A 75 7.75 -3.02 -7.45
CA LYS A 75 7.59 -2.19 -6.25
C LYS A 75 6.10 -1.98 -5.92
N TYR A 76 5.29 -1.55 -6.88
CA TYR A 76 3.86 -1.31 -6.64
C TYR A 76 3.07 -2.60 -6.45
N MET A 77 3.48 -3.69 -7.11
CA MET A 77 2.87 -5.01 -6.91
C MET A 77 3.05 -5.51 -5.46
N LEU A 78 4.25 -5.38 -4.90
CA LEU A 78 4.52 -5.70 -3.49
C LEU A 78 3.72 -4.80 -2.55
N PHE A 79 3.66 -3.51 -2.87
CA PHE A 79 2.94 -2.55 -2.06
C PHE A 79 1.42 -2.79 -2.07
N CYS A 80 0.86 -3.22 -3.21
CA CYS A 80 -0.54 -3.68 -3.29
C CYS A 80 -0.80 -4.87 -2.34
N LYS A 81 0.12 -5.84 -2.27
CA LYS A 81 0.01 -6.98 -1.35
C LYS A 81 0.02 -6.57 0.12
N ILE A 82 0.87 -5.60 0.47
CA ILE A 82 0.89 -5.00 1.82
C ILE A 82 -0.47 -4.34 2.12
N MET A 83 -1.04 -3.59 1.17
CA MET A 83 -2.33 -2.91 1.33
C MET A 83 -3.53 -3.87 1.43
N VAL A 84 -3.46 -5.05 0.78
CA VAL A 84 -4.46 -6.12 0.95
C VAL A 84 -4.40 -6.75 2.35
N GLY A 85 -3.38 -6.44 3.15
CA GLY A 85 -3.19 -7.00 4.48
C GLY A 85 -2.54 -8.39 4.46
N ARG A 86 -1.80 -8.72 3.39
CA ARG A 86 -1.01 -9.96 3.28
C ARG A 86 0.47 -9.65 3.15
N PRO A 87 1.13 -9.15 4.21
CA PRO A 87 2.56 -8.89 4.19
C PRO A 87 3.40 -10.19 4.05
N ASP A 88 2.87 -11.34 4.45
CA ASP A 88 3.56 -12.64 4.39
C ASP A 88 3.88 -13.12 2.96
N ASP A 89 3.08 -12.68 1.98
CA ASP A 89 3.29 -13.01 0.57
C ASP A 89 4.50 -12.26 -0.02
N VAL A 90 4.89 -11.11 0.55
CA VAL A 90 5.95 -10.23 0.04
C VAL A 90 7.32 -10.92 -0.06
N PRO A 91 7.85 -11.57 1.00
CA PRO A 91 9.12 -12.29 0.90
C PRO A 91 9.06 -13.46 -0.09
N THR A 92 7.92 -14.15 -0.19
CA THR A 92 7.70 -15.24 -1.15
C THR A 92 7.78 -14.73 -2.59
N VAL A 93 7.11 -13.61 -2.89
CA VAL A 93 7.16 -12.95 -4.21
C VAL A 93 8.57 -12.45 -4.53
N LEU A 94 9.31 -11.92 -3.54
CA LEU A 94 10.71 -11.47 -3.71
C LEU A 94 11.70 -12.63 -3.92
N SER A 95 11.41 -13.82 -3.39
CA SER A 95 12.22 -15.02 -3.57
C SER A 95 12.03 -15.70 -4.93
N GLY A 96 11.04 -15.25 -5.71
CA GLY A 96 10.77 -15.73 -7.06
C GLY A 96 11.98 -15.57 -8.00
N LYS A 97 12.12 -16.50 -8.95
CA LYS A 97 13.21 -16.48 -9.94
C LYS A 97 13.30 -15.17 -10.73
N LEU A 98 12.15 -14.52 -10.97
CA LEU A 98 12.03 -13.27 -11.73
C LEU A 98 12.46 -12.04 -10.90
N SER A 99 12.13 -12.02 -9.61
CA SER A 99 12.44 -10.92 -8.69
C SER A 99 13.90 -10.90 -8.24
N LEU A 100 14.59 -12.04 -8.24
CA LEU A 100 16.04 -12.12 -7.98
C LEU A 100 16.88 -11.33 -8.99
N LYS A 101 16.42 -11.19 -10.24
CA LYS A 101 17.10 -10.44 -11.31
C LYS A 101 17.06 -8.92 -11.07
N TYR A 102 16.09 -8.44 -10.30
CA TYR A 102 15.75 -7.02 -10.16
C TYR A 102 16.01 -6.47 -8.76
N ARG A 103 16.97 -7.03 -8.01
CA ARG A 103 17.32 -6.53 -6.67
C ARG A 103 17.67 -5.04 -6.72
N SER A 104 16.90 -4.25 -5.97
CA SER A 104 17.08 -2.81 -5.85
C SER A 104 16.72 -2.35 -4.44
N ARG A 105 17.23 -1.17 -4.05
CA ARG A 105 16.92 -0.54 -2.76
C ARG A 105 15.43 -0.28 -2.57
N GLU A 106 14.69 -0.04 -3.66
CA GLU A 106 13.23 0.08 -3.67
C GLU A 106 12.52 -1.19 -3.16
N LEU A 107 13.04 -2.38 -3.51
CA LEU A 107 12.46 -3.66 -3.09
C LEU A 107 12.80 -3.99 -1.64
N ASP A 108 14.03 -3.67 -1.21
CA ASP A 108 14.45 -3.83 0.18
C ASP A 108 13.62 -2.94 1.11
N ALA A 109 13.32 -1.72 0.68
CA ALA A 109 12.40 -0.82 1.38
C ALA A 109 11.01 -1.46 1.56
N MET A 110 10.43 -2.02 0.48
CA MET A 110 9.11 -2.67 0.54
C MET A 110 9.10 -3.91 1.43
N LYS A 111 10.19 -4.69 1.43
CA LYS A 111 10.35 -5.83 2.35
C LYS A 111 10.38 -5.37 3.81
N ALA A 112 11.12 -4.31 4.09
CA ALA A 112 11.19 -3.74 5.43
C ALA A 112 9.82 -3.17 5.88
N VAL A 113 9.07 -2.51 4.98
CA VAL A 113 7.67 -2.10 5.25
C VAL A 113 6.79 -3.30 5.60
N ALA A 114 6.90 -4.41 4.86
CA ALA A 114 6.10 -5.61 5.14
C ALA A 114 6.39 -6.20 6.53
N ILE A 115 7.67 -6.28 6.92
CA ILE A 115 8.10 -6.79 8.24
C ILE A 115 7.57 -5.89 9.36
N VAL A 116 7.67 -4.57 9.20
CA VAL A 116 7.16 -3.62 10.19
C VAL A 116 5.64 -3.71 10.31
N PHE A 117 4.94 -3.87 9.19
CA PHE A 117 3.50 -4.03 9.17
C PHE A 117 3.04 -5.32 9.86
N GLU A 118 3.77 -6.42 9.67
CA GLU A 118 3.55 -7.69 10.37
C GLU A 118 3.74 -7.56 11.89
N LYS A 119 4.79 -6.86 12.32
CA LYS A 119 5.08 -6.59 13.74
C LYS A 119 4.12 -5.61 14.41
N LYS A 120 3.30 -4.88 13.63
CA LYS A 120 2.35 -3.86 14.10
C LYS A 120 2.96 -2.78 15.02
N ASN A 121 4.26 -2.51 14.89
CA ASN A 121 4.97 -1.58 15.76
C ASN A 121 5.09 -0.18 15.12
N LEU A 122 4.53 0.83 15.79
CA LEU A 122 4.54 2.22 15.33
C LEU A 122 5.94 2.85 15.31
N ASN A 123 6.81 2.47 16.25
CA ASN A 123 8.15 3.05 16.34
C ASN A 123 9.03 2.59 15.18
N ASP A 124 9.00 1.29 14.88
CA ASP A 124 9.75 0.72 13.76
C ASP A 124 9.30 1.33 12.41
N MET A 125 8.01 1.69 12.29
CA MET A 125 7.49 2.39 11.11
C MET A 125 8.04 3.81 10.97
N LYS A 126 8.20 4.55 12.07
CA LYS A 126 8.79 5.89 12.05
C LYS A 126 10.27 5.86 11.67
N ASP A 127 11.02 4.88 12.17
CA ASP A 127 12.44 4.73 11.85
C ASP A 127 12.64 4.30 10.40
N LEU A 128 11.79 3.40 9.90
CA LEU A 128 11.79 2.99 8.49
C LEU A 128 11.48 4.14 7.53
N LEU A 129 10.53 5.02 7.88
CA LEU A 129 10.20 6.19 7.07
C LEU A 129 11.37 7.18 6.97
N LYS A 130 12.22 7.28 8.01
CA LYS A 130 13.45 8.08 7.98
C LYS A 130 14.54 7.43 7.14
N GLU A 131 14.71 6.11 7.24
CA GLU A 131 15.75 5.38 6.51
C GLU A 131 15.50 5.35 4.99
N TYR A 132 14.23 5.21 4.58
CA TYR A 132 13.82 5.08 3.18
C TYR A 132 13.04 6.29 2.65
N GLU A 133 13.30 7.48 3.18
CA GLU A 133 12.61 8.73 2.80
C GLU A 133 12.61 8.96 1.28
N GLN A 134 13.75 8.76 0.61
CA GLN A 134 13.87 8.97 -0.84
C GLN A 134 13.00 8.02 -1.68
N GLU A 135 12.73 6.82 -1.18
CA GLU A 135 11.98 5.79 -1.92
C GLU A 135 10.49 5.80 -1.59
N LEU A 136 10.13 6.25 -0.38
CA LEU A 136 8.77 6.21 0.17
C LEU A 136 8.06 7.58 0.15
N ILE A 137 8.79 8.67 0.43
CA ILE A 137 8.22 10.02 0.57
C ILE A 137 8.21 10.78 -0.76
N ASN A 138 9.23 10.58 -1.61
CA ASN A 138 9.28 11.20 -2.93
C ASN A 138 8.26 10.61 -3.91
N ASP A 139 7.73 9.41 -3.63
CA ASP A 139 6.70 8.80 -4.45
C ASP A 139 5.32 9.26 -3.96
N PRO A 140 4.63 10.13 -4.74
CA PRO A 140 3.34 10.69 -4.33
C PRO A 140 2.26 9.61 -4.19
N VAL A 141 2.39 8.51 -4.92
CA VAL A 141 1.44 7.39 -4.84
C VAL A 141 1.65 6.68 -3.51
N VAL A 142 2.88 6.24 -3.23
CA VAL A 142 3.22 5.54 -1.98
C VAL A 142 2.90 6.38 -0.74
N LYS A 143 3.15 7.70 -0.78
CA LYS A 143 2.87 8.63 0.32
C LYS A 143 1.40 8.63 0.77
N VAL A 144 0.44 8.62 -0.17
CA VAL A 144 -0.99 8.60 0.17
C VAL A 144 -1.34 7.32 0.91
N HIS A 145 -0.88 6.18 0.40
CA HIS A 145 -1.16 4.87 0.98
C HIS A 145 -0.44 4.64 2.30
N LEU A 146 0.79 5.17 2.47
CA LEU A 146 1.51 5.10 3.74
C LEU A 146 0.78 5.83 4.87
N LYS A 147 0.13 6.96 4.56
CA LYS A 147 -0.71 7.65 5.54
C LYS A 147 -1.88 6.77 5.99
N ASN A 148 -2.59 6.15 5.04
CA ASN A 148 -3.68 5.22 5.36
C ASN A 148 -3.18 3.98 6.12
N LEU A 149 -2.00 3.48 5.78
CA LEU A 149 -1.38 2.35 6.46
C LEU A 149 -1.03 2.69 7.92
N HIS A 150 -0.45 3.87 8.15
CA HIS A 150 -0.15 4.38 9.48
C HIS A 150 -1.43 4.54 10.31
N ASP A 151 -2.47 5.13 9.69
CA ASP A 151 -3.79 5.29 10.29
C ASP A 151 -4.40 3.92 10.68
N THR A 152 -4.33 2.93 9.80
CA THR A 152 -4.84 1.57 10.03
C THR A 152 -4.05 0.83 11.11
N LEU A 153 -2.72 0.92 11.10
CA LEU A 153 -1.85 0.29 12.09
C LEU A 153 -2.05 0.92 13.47
N PHE A 154 -2.27 2.24 13.52
CA PHE A 154 -2.61 2.95 14.74
C PHE A 154 -3.96 2.48 15.29
N GLU A 155 -4.98 2.37 14.45
CA GLU A 155 -6.31 1.86 14.84
C GLU A 155 -6.22 0.42 15.37
N ASN A 156 -5.49 -0.46 14.69
CA ASN A 156 -5.29 -1.83 15.15
C ASN A 156 -4.51 -1.93 16.47
N ASN A 157 -3.49 -1.07 16.65
CA ASN A 157 -2.76 -1.01 17.91
C ASN A 157 -3.65 -0.51 19.06
N LEU A 158 -4.52 0.46 18.78
CA LEU A 158 -5.49 0.97 19.74
C LEU A 158 -6.52 -0.10 20.11
N LEU A 159 -7.02 -0.88 19.12
CA LEU A 159 -7.88 -2.04 19.38
C LEU A 159 -7.21 -3.06 20.29
N MET A 160 -5.96 -3.45 20.03
CA MET A 160 -5.24 -4.40 20.89
C MET A 160 -5.03 -3.90 22.32
N VAL A 161 -4.82 -2.58 22.49
CA VAL A 161 -4.67 -1.98 23.82
C VAL A 161 -6.00 -1.92 24.57
N ILE A 162 -7.12 -1.74 23.86
CA ILE A 162 -8.46 -1.63 24.46
C ILE A 162 -9.11 -3.00 24.68
N GLU A 163 -8.83 -4.00 23.83
CA GLU A 163 -9.40 -5.36 23.87
C GLU A 163 -9.41 -6.03 25.27
N PRO A 164 -8.34 -5.96 26.10
CA PRO A 164 -8.34 -6.60 27.42
C PRO A 164 -9.14 -5.85 28.49
N TYR A 165 -9.63 -4.63 28.22
CA TYR A 165 -10.32 -3.80 29.20
C TYR A 165 -11.79 -3.60 28.85
N SER A 166 -12.70 -3.88 29.79
CA SER A 166 -14.13 -3.54 29.63
C SER A 166 -14.42 -2.07 29.94
N ILE A 167 -13.62 -1.44 30.80
CA ILE A 167 -13.69 0.00 31.14
C ILE A 167 -12.26 0.47 31.31
N VAL A 168 -11.88 1.55 30.64
CA VAL A 168 -10.52 2.08 30.68
C VAL A 168 -10.52 3.60 30.64
N GLU A 169 -9.65 4.20 31.44
CA GLU A 169 -9.43 5.64 31.40
C GLU A 169 -8.61 6.02 30.16
N ILE A 170 -9.06 7.04 29.44
CA ILE A 170 -8.37 7.57 28.25
C ILE A 170 -6.95 8.03 28.59
N SER A 171 -6.73 8.55 29.80
CA SER A 171 -5.41 8.93 30.30
C SER A 171 -4.43 7.75 30.35
N HIS A 172 -4.93 6.55 30.70
CA HIS A 172 -4.12 5.34 30.75
C HIS A 172 -3.70 4.89 29.34
N ILE A 173 -4.62 4.91 28.38
CA ILE A 173 -4.34 4.60 26.98
C ILE A 173 -3.33 5.60 26.38
N ALA A 174 -3.53 6.90 26.63
CA ALA A 174 -2.65 7.95 26.14
C ALA A 174 -1.21 7.77 26.65
N ASN A 175 -1.04 7.36 27.91
CA ASN A 175 0.26 7.04 28.48
C ASN A 175 0.89 5.79 27.86
N LEU A 176 0.10 4.76 27.57
CA LEU A 176 0.58 3.53 26.91
C LEU A 176 1.07 3.81 25.48
N ILE A 177 0.34 4.62 24.72
CA ILE A 177 0.63 4.96 23.32
C ILE A 177 1.63 6.12 23.21
N LYS A 178 1.92 6.82 24.33
CA LYS A 178 2.80 8.01 24.41
C LYS A 178 2.33 9.13 23.48
N MET A 179 1.04 9.45 23.51
CA MET A 179 0.43 10.51 22.69
C MET A 179 -0.48 11.42 23.51
N ASN A 180 -0.84 12.58 22.95
CA ASN A 180 -1.74 13.51 23.62
C ASN A 180 -3.14 12.91 23.76
N THR A 181 -3.74 13.09 24.93
CA THR A 181 -5.10 12.64 25.24
C THR A 181 -6.12 13.14 24.23
N SER A 182 -6.02 14.40 23.78
CA SER A 182 -6.94 14.98 22.79
C SER A 182 -6.90 14.29 21.43
N GLU A 183 -5.73 13.84 20.97
CA GLU A 183 -5.62 13.11 19.69
C GLU A 183 -6.20 11.71 19.80
N VAL A 184 -5.94 11.03 20.93
CA VAL A 184 -6.50 9.71 21.22
C VAL A 184 -8.03 9.77 21.28
N ILE A 185 -8.61 10.77 21.96
CA ILE A 185 -10.08 10.96 22.04
C ILE A 185 -10.69 11.12 20.65
N ASN A 186 -10.15 12.05 19.84
CA ASN A 186 -10.67 12.29 18.50
C ASN A 186 -10.60 11.03 17.64
N ARG A 187 -9.58 10.19 17.84
CA ARG A 187 -9.42 8.95 17.10
C ARG A 187 -10.38 7.86 17.55
N ILE A 188 -10.54 7.65 18.85
CA ILE A 188 -11.52 6.71 19.42
C ILE A 188 -12.93 7.09 18.97
N ALA A 189 -13.28 8.39 19.07
CA ALA A 189 -14.58 8.88 18.62
C ALA A 189 -14.84 8.58 17.14
N ARG A 190 -13.82 8.73 16.28
CA ARG A 190 -13.91 8.38 14.87
C ARG A 190 -14.10 6.88 14.64
N MET A 191 -13.42 6.03 15.42
CA MET A 191 -13.57 4.58 15.32
C MET A 191 -14.95 4.08 15.77
N ILE A 192 -15.54 4.73 16.79
CA ILE A 192 -16.93 4.47 17.21
C ILE A 192 -17.89 4.88 16.09
N LEU A 193 -17.69 6.07 15.49
CA LEU A 193 -18.49 6.52 14.35
C LEU A 193 -18.38 5.60 13.12
N ASP A 194 -17.21 4.99 12.92
CA ASP A 194 -16.96 4.01 11.85
C ASP A 194 -17.49 2.59 12.19
N ASN A 195 -18.20 2.40 13.32
CA ASN A 195 -18.67 1.11 13.85
C ASN A 195 -17.56 0.04 13.99
N LYS A 196 -16.31 0.47 14.17
CA LYS A 196 -15.17 -0.44 14.40
C LYS A 196 -14.98 -0.81 15.87
N LEU A 197 -15.57 -0.01 16.75
CA LEU A 197 -15.62 -0.22 18.19
C LEU A 197 -17.08 -0.14 18.62
N ASP A 198 -17.60 -1.21 19.21
CA ASP A 198 -18.86 -1.18 19.92
C ASP A 198 -18.57 -0.54 21.29
N GLY A 199 -18.85 0.77 21.37
CA GLY A 199 -18.68 1.59 22.57
C GLY A 199 -19.83 1.50 23.55
#